data_AF-A0A9E5G149-F1
#
_entry.id   AF-A0A9E5G149-F1
#
_cell.length_a   1.000
_cell.length_b   1.000
_cell.length_c   1.000
_cell.angle_alpha   90.00
_cell.angle_beta   90.00
_cell.angle_gamma   90.00
#
_symmetry.space_group_name_H-M   'P 1'
#
loop_
_entity.id
_entity.type
_entity.pdbx_description
1 polymer ?
#
loop_
_entity_poly.entity_id
_entity_poly.type
_entity_poly.pdbx_seq_one_letter_code
_entity_poly.pdbx_strand_id
1 'polypeptide(L)'
;MRFEHSQRLRTGQHMRMVPRLIQSMEVLQMPVAELQERLAQELERNVALETAEPGLELESTRIEHERPIAEPDASAEGFERLREFERSYGDMLDGEAPRARRTDGERDGKMDAMANTPSRGENLAERLLHDWRLADVAQELREPGTAMIESLDADGLLDVSFDALRAAYGNPAWNDELLNRALRAVQSALEPPGIAARDVRESLMLQMDAALAERDGAMLSAEDRAAFEDARVIVGAHWIDFLENRLPRVEQRAQMSLARIHAARDVLRKLRLSPGRDVTDTDARPVQPDVVIEYDADRDRYVAALADGNLPVLRVSPVYELMAKDSAVEAETREFVGTNVKAAEWLIEALHHRSSTLLRVV
;
A
#
# COMPACT_ATOMS: atom_id res chain seq x y z
N MET A 1 66.87 34.41 -28.46
CA MET A 1 66.81 33.28 -27.50
C MET A 1 65.37 32.79 -27.47
N ARG A 2 65.13 31.53 -27.88
CA ARG A 2 63.81 30.89 -27.87
C ARG A 2 63.45 30.55 -26.41
N PHE A 3 62.27 30.95 -25.97
CA PHE A 3 61.65 30.42 -24.75
C PHE A 3 60.49 29.52 -25.18
N GLU A 4 60.74 28.21 -25.23
CA GLU A 4 59.68 27.21 -25.26
C GLU A 4 59.16 27.03 -23.83
N HIS A 5 57.94 27.47 -23.57
CA HIS A 5 57.24 27.14 -22.32
C HIS A 5 56.27 25.98 -22.63
N SER A 6 56.70 24.75 -22.35
CA SER A 6 55.84 23.58 -22.47
C SER A 6 54.88 23.53 -21.28
N GLN A 7 53.62 23.95 -21.49
CA GLN A 7 52.54 23.58 -20.58
C GLN A 7 52.13 22.13 -20.88
N ARG A 8 52.61 21.20 -20.05
CA ARG A 8 52.00 19.87 -19.94
C ARG A 8 50.78 19.96 -19.03
N LEU A 9 49.59 20.02 -19.62
CA LEU A 9 48.34 19.77 -18.90
C LEU A 9 48.35 18.32 -18.41
N ARG A 10 48.35 18.13 -17.08
CA ARG A 10 48.16 16.83 -16.44
C ARG A 10 46.67 16.50 -16.50
N THR A 11 46.23 15.94 -17.62
CA THR A 11 44.90 15.32 -17.73
C THR A 11 44.97 13.94 -17.09
N GLY A 12 44.82 13.87 -15.76
CA GLY A 12 44.86 12.61 -15.03
C GLY A 12 43.84 12.62 -13.91
N GLN A 13 42.89 11.67 -13.97
CA GLN A 13 42.06 11.21 -12.85
C GLN A 13 40.72 11.94 -12.58
N HIS A 14 39.81 12.05 -13.56
CA HIS A 14 38.38 12.34 -13.28
C HIS A 14 37.36 11.35 -13.86
N MET A 15 37.77 10.38 -14.68
CA MET A 15 36.80 9.46 -15.33
C MET A 15 36.47 8.19 -14.54
N ARG A 16 37.05 7.94 -13.36
CA ARG A 16 36.77 6.73 -12.55
C ARG A 16 35.63 6.88 -11.53
N MET A 17 35.14 8.10 -11.27
CA MET A 17 34.11 8.34 -10.25
C MET A 17 32.67 8.37 -10.76
N VAL A 18 32.45 8.55 -12.07
CA VAL A 18 31.11 8.78 -12.62
C VAL A 18 30.15 7.59 -12.45
N PRO A 19 30.53 6.33 -12.73
CA PRO A 19 29.59 5.21 -12.63
C PRO A 19 29.15 4.91 -11.18
N ARG A 20 30.09 4.99 -10.22
CA ARG A 20 29.82 4.75 -8.80
C ARG A 20 28.94 5.85 -8.18
N LEU A 21 29.17 7.11 -8.56
CA LEU A 21 28.31 8.23 -8.16
C LEU A 21 26.89 8.10 -8.71
N ILE A 22 26.75 7.70 -9.98
CA ILE A 22 25.44 7.49 -10.61
C ILE A 22 24.64 6.41 -9.87
N GLN A 23 25.25 5.26 -9.58
CA GLN A 23 24.56 4.20 -8.84
C GLN A 23 24.23 4.60 -7.40
N SER A 24 25.08 5.40 -6.73
CA SER A 24 24.76 5.93 -5.39
C SER A 24 23.61 6.95 -5.41
N MET A 25 23.50 7.74 -6.49
CA MET A 25 22.37 8.65 -6.69
C MET A 25 21.08 7.90 -6.99
N GLU A 26 21.17 6.79 -7.72
CA GLU A 26 20.05 5.89 -7.99
C GLU A 26 19.46 5.37 -6.67
N VAL A 27 20.30 4.89 -5.74
CA VAL A 27 19.88 4.44 -4.40
C VAL A 27 19.24 5.54 -3.57
N LEU A 28 19.74 6.78 -3.69
CA LEU A 28 19.19 7.91 -2.93
C LEU A 28 17.81 8.37 -3.43
N GLN A 29 17.54 8.22 -4.73
CA GLN A 29 16.28 8.67 -5.35
C GLN A 29 15.19 7.60 -5.36
N MET A 30 15.54 6.33 -5.11
CA MET A 30 14.56 5.24 -5.08
C MET A 30 13.64 5.33 -3.84
N PRO A 31 12.31 5.13 -4.01
CA PRO A 31 11.37 4.94 -2.91
C PRO A 31 11.76 3.73 -2.04
N VAL A 32 11.44 3.77 -0.74
CA VAL A 32 11.78 2.68 0.20
C VAL A 32 11.27 1.31 -0.26
N ALA A 33 10.07 1.24 -0.84
CA ALA A 33 9.51 0.00 -1.34
C ALA A 33 10.32 -0.61 -2.50
N GLU A 34 10.77 0.22 -3.44
CA GLU A 34 11.62 -0.22 -4.57
C GLU A 34 13.02 -0.62 -4.07
N LEU A 35 13.55 0.11 -3.08
CA LEU A 35 14.81 -0.21 -2.43
C LEU A 35 14.77 -1.57 -1.72
N GLN A 36 13.66 -1.92 -1.07
CA GLN A 36 13.46 -3.22 -0.42
C GLN A 36 13.45 -4.37 -1.43
N GLU A 37 12.72 -4.21 -2.54
CA GLU A 37 12.70 -5.22 -3.61
C GLU A 37 14.08 -5.41 -4.23
N ARG A 38 14.79 -4.31 -4.50
CA ARG A 38 16.16 -4.38 -5.03
C ARG A 38 17.12 -5.01 -4.03
N LEU A 39 16.98 -4.71 -2.74
CA LEU A 39 17.82 -5.31 -1.71
C LEU A 39 17.59 -6.82 -1.60
N ALA A 40 16.33 -7.28 -1.70
CA ALA A 40 16.01 -8.70 -1.73
C ALA A 40 16.66 -9.40 -2.93
N GLN A 41 16.62 -8.79 -4.12
CA GLN A 41 17.29 -9.32 -5.31
C GLN A 41 18.83 -9.39 -5.16
N GLU A 42 19.45 -8.37 -4.55
CA GLU A 42 20.90 -8.37 -4.30
C GLU A 42 21.32 -9.37 -3.21
N LEU A 43 20.48 -9.61 -2.18
CA LEU A 43 20.68 -10.67 -1.19
C LEU A 43 20.64 -12.07 -1.82
N GLU A 44 19.75 -12.31 -2.79
CA GLU A 44 19.69 -13.59 -3.51
C GLU A 44 20.87 -13.78 -4.46
N ARG A 45 21.34 -12.68 -5.08
CA ARG A 45 22.38 -12.72 -6.11
C ARG A 45 23.79 -12.73 -5.53
N ASN A 46 24.03 -12.01 -4.44
CA ASN A 46 25.35 -11.81 -3.87
C ASN A 46 25.62 -12.79 -2.72
N VAL A 47 26.46 -13.79 -2.99
CA VAL A 47 26.83 -14.83 -2.03
C VAL A 47 27.54 -14.27 -0.78
N ALA A 48 28.18 -13.09 -0.87
CA ALA A 48 28.92 -12.48 0.23
C ALA A 48 28.07 -11.58 1.13
N LEU A 49 26.80 -11.30 0.78
CA LEU A 49 25.91 -10.42 1.52
C LEU A 49 25.03 -11.24 2.47
N GLU A 50 25.02 -10.87 3.76
CA GLU A 50 24.22 -11.53 4.79
C GLU A 50 23.36 -10.53 5.56
N THR A 51 22.17 -10.96 5.99
CA THR A 51 21.37 -10.24 6.98
C THR A 51 21.93 -10.52 8.38
N ALA A 52 22.19 -9.47 9.15
CA ALA A 52 22.57 -9.58 10.55
C ALA A 52 21.33 -9.91 11.40
N GLU A 53 21.32 -11.07 12.06
CA GLU A 53 20.27 -11.39 13.03
C GLU A 53 20.46 -10.60 14.34
N PRO A 54 19.40 -9.98 14.88
CA PRO A 54 19.47 -9.30 16.17
C PRO A 54 19.52 -10.35 17.30
N GLY A 55 20.72 -10.59 17.84
CA GLY A 55 20.90 -11.51 18.98
C GLY A 55 22.24 -12.25 19.04
N LEU A 56 23.04 -12.21 17.96
CA LEU A 56 24.43 -12.65 18.03
C LEU A 56 25.26 -11.49 18.57
N GLU A 57 25.76 -11.66 19.80
CA GLU A 57 26.68 -10.75 20.47
C GLU A 57 27.80 -10.30 19.52
N LEU A 58 28.02 -8.99 19.47
CA LEU A 58 29.17 -8.38 18.82
C LEU A 58 30.44 -8.82 19.56
N GLU A 59 30.98 -10.00 19.21
CA GLU A 59 32.41 -10.23 19.39
C GLU A 59 33.12 -9.26 18.45
N SER A 60 33.55 -8.16 19.06
CA SER A 60 34.42 -7.16 18.47
C SER A 60 35.76 -7.82 18.11
N THR A 61 35.83 -8.44 16.94
CA THR A 61 37.09 -8.62 16.23
C THR A 61 37.56 -7.23 15.81
N ARG A 62 38.23 -6.55 16.74
CA ARG A 62 39.18 -5.49 16.45
C ARG A 62 40.21 -6.06 15.49
N ILE A 63 39.97 -5.88 14.19
CA ILE A 63 41.03 -6.00 13.21
C ILE A 63 41.72 -4.64 13.18
N GLU A 64 42.89 -4.57 13.81
CA GLU A 64 43.89 -3.55 13.58
C GLU A 64 44.21 -3.52 12.07
N HIS A 65 43.62 -2.57 11.33
CA HIS A 65 44.16 -2.13 10.05
C HIS A 65 44.82 -0.77 10.28
N GLU A 66 46.08 -0.81 10.70
CA GLU A 66 47.02 0.27 10.42
C GLU A 66 47.17 0.39 8.90
N ARG A 67 46.51 1.39 8.32
CA ARG A 67 47.05 2.11 7.16
C ARG A 67 47.05 3.60 7.50
N PRO A 68 48.16 4.30 7.22
CA PRO A 68 48.40 5.63 7.78
C PRO A 68 47.43 6.62 7.15
N ILE A 69 46.55 7.16 7.96
CA ILE A 69 45.85 8.40 7.65
C ILE A 69 46.92 9.48 7.80
N ALA A 70 47.15 10.22 6.72
CA ALA A 70 48.07 11.36 6.71
C ALA A 70 47.75 12.30 7.89
N GLU A 71 48.80 12.68 8.61
CA GLU A 71 48.79 13.51 9.82
C GLU A 71 47.85 14.72 9.70
N PRO A 72 46.87 14.88 10.59
CA PRO A 72 46.48 16.20 11.07
C PRO A 72 47.30 16.50 12.33
N ASP A 73 47.90 17.68 12.36
CA ASP A 73 48.72 18.23 13.44
C ASP A 73 48.39 17.66 14.84
N ALA A 74 49.41 17.06 15.46
CA ALA A 74 49.42 16.66 16.87
C ALA A 74 49.47 17.92 17.77
N SER A 75 48.37 18.68 17.78
CA SER A 75 48.09 19.74 18.73
C SER A 75 47.35 19.17 19.94
N ALA A 76 47.66 19.68 21.14
CA ALA A 76 46.98 19.35 22.40
C ALA A 76 45.45 19.51 22.33
N GLU A 77 44.93 20.32 21.41
CA GLU A 77 43.50 20.52 21.17
C GLU A 77 42.78 19.29 20.59
N GLY A 78 43.49 18.37 19.94
CA GLY A 78 42.91 17.12 19.40
C GLY A 78 42.58 16.10 20.49
N PHE A 79 43.40 16.04 21.53
CA PHE A 79 43.16 15.18 22.70
C PHE A 79 42.06 15.74 23.61
N GLU A 80 41.93 17.06 23.70
CA GLU A 80 40.85 17.72 24.43
C GLU A 80 39.47 17.41 23.80
N ARG A 81 39.37 17.49 22.46
CA ARG A 81 38.15 17.15 21.71
C ARG A 81 37.73 15.69 21.84
N LEU A 82 38.69 14.76 21.88
CA LEU A 82 38.39 13.33 22.07
C LEU A 82 37.87 13.04 23.49
N ARG A 83 38.44 13.70 24.52
CA ARG A 83 37.98 13.57 25.92
C ARG A 83 36.64 14.28 26.18
N GLU A 84 36.31 15.28 25.40
CA GLU A 84 35.01 15.96 25.44
C GLU A 84 33.92 15.12 24.75
N PHE A 85 34.26 14.46 23.64
CA PHE A 85 33.40 13.49 22.96
C PHE A 85 33.05 12.30 23.87
N GLU A 86 34.04 11.74 24.57
CA GLU A 86 33.86 10.61 25.50
C GLU A 86 32.98 10.96 26.70
N ARG A 87 33.11 12.19 27.24
CA ARG A 87 32.24 12.70 28.32
C ARG A 87 30.82 13.01 27.85
N SER A 88 30.64 13.44 26.60
CA SER A 88 29.32 13.77 26.05
C SER A 88 28.46 12.54 25.70
N TYR A 89 29.10 11.41 25.42
CA TYR A 89 28.44 10.16 25.03
C TYR A 89 28.45 9.07 26.10
N GLY A 90 29.35 9.12 27.08
CA GLY A 90 29.36 8.17 28.21
C GLY A 90 28.09 8.21 29.05
N ASP A 91 27.51 9.40 29.25
CA ASP A 91 26.31 9.61 30.08
C ASP A 91 25.00 9.13 29.42
N MET A 92 25.02 8.82 28.11
CA MET A 92 23.88 8.24 27.38
C MET A 92 23.86 6.70 27.37
N LEU A 93 24.97 6.04 27.75
CA LEU A 93 25.10 4.59 27.74
C LEU A 93 24.81 3.94 29.11
N ASP A 94 24.92 4.69 30.20
CA ASP A 94 24.65 4.22 31.58
C ASP A 94 23.18 4.39 32.02
N GLY A 95 22.32 4.90 31.14
CA GLY A 95 20.88 4.94 31.37
C GLY A 95 20.28 3.54 31.25
N GLU A 96 20.06 2.88 32.40
CA GLU A 96 19.31 1.62 32.48
C GLU A 96 18.05 1.69 31.61
N ALA A 97 18.04 0.92 30.52
CA ALA A 97 16.84 0.72 29.72
C ALA A 97 15.70 0.26 30.65
N PRO A 98 14.50 0.87 30.58
CA PRO A 98 13.40 0.46 31.43
C PRO A 98 13.07 -0.99 31.09
N ARG A 99 13.48 -1.90 31.96
CA ARG A 99 13.02 -3.29 31.92
C ARG A 99 11.50 -3.25 32.05
N ALA A 100 10.81 -3.44 30.93
CA ALA A 100 9.38 -3.65 30.92
C ALA A 100 9.07 -4.75 31.94
N ARG A 101 8.32 -4.40 32.99
CA ARG A 101 7.83 -5.36 33.96
C ARG A 101 6.97 -6.35 33.20
N ARG A 102 7.51 -7.55 33.00
CA ARG A 102 6.73 -8.73 32.59
C ARG A 102 5.60 -8.86 33.59
N THR A 103 4.40 -8.49 33.14
CA THR A 103 3.18 -8.69 33.90
C THR A 103 2.71 -10.09 33.53
N ASP A 104 2.57 -10.94 34.54
CA ASP A 104 2.14 -12.33 34.43
C ASP A 104 0.78 -12.40 33.71
N GLY A 105 0.78 -12.86 32.44
CA GLY A 105 -0.43 -12.95 31.62
C GLY A 105 -0.31 -12.62 30.12
N GLU A 106 0.90 -12.45 29.57
CA GLU A 106 1.09 -12.10 28.15
C GLU A 106 0.45 -13.14 27.21
N ARG A 107 -0.54 -12.71 26.44
CA ARG A 107 -0.90 -13.33 25.17
C ARG A 107 0.39 -13.41 24.36
N ASP A 108 0.72 -14.60 23.86
CA ASP A 108 1.89 -14.83 23.02
C ASP A 108 2.00 -13.72 21.97
N GLY A 109 3.11 -12.98 21.94
CA GLY A 109 3.33 -11.91 20.96
C GLY A 109 3.18 -12.40 19.52
N LYS A 110 3.34 -13.72 19.27
CA LYS A 110 2.98 -14.35 17.99
C LYS A 110 1.47 -14.41 17.76
N MET A 111 0.67 -14.68 18.79
CA MET A 111 -0.80 -14.66 18.69
C MET A 111 -1.33 -13.23 18.50
N ASP A 112 -0.74 -12.22 19.15
CA ASP A 112 -1.10 -10.82 18.91
C ASP A 112 -0.63 -10.34 17.52
N ALA A 113 0.52 -10.82 17.01
CA ALA A 113 0.96 -10.55 15.63
C ALA A 113 0.05 -11.23 14.58
N MET A 114 -0.43 -12.46 14.86
CA MET A 114 -1.43 -13.13 14.02
C MET A 114 -2.80 -12.45 14.09
N ALA A 115 -3.20 -11.92 15.26
CA ALA A 115 -4.45 -11.18 15.42
C ALA A 115 -4.41 -9.77 14.80
N ASN A 116 -3.22 -9.16 14.74
CA ASN A 116 -2.98 -7.87 14.08
C ASN A 116 -2.60 -7.99 12.60
N THR A 117 -2.61 -9.20 12.04
CA THR A 117 -2.48 -9.34 10.58
C THR A 117 -3.79 -8.84 9.98
N PRO A 118 -3.79 -7.75 9.20
CA PRO A 118 -5.02 -7.27 8.56
C PRO A 118 -5.56 -8.41 7.71
N SER A 119 -6.81 -8.79 7.98
CA SER A 119 -7.55 -9.74 7.14
C SER A 119 -7.45 -9.25 5.70
N ARG A 120 -7.08 -10.13 4.77
CA ARG A 120 -7.10 -9.82 3.34
C ARG A 120 -8.52 -9.34 3.03
N GLY A 121 -8.68 -8.05 2.67
CA GLY A 121 -10.00 -7.47 2.39
C GLY A 121 -10.82 -8.40 1.51
N GLU A 122 -12.03 -8.74 1.97
CA GLU A 122 -12.92 -9.66 1.25
C GLU A 122 -13.20 -9.09 -0.15
N ASN A 123 -13.05 -9.92 -1.18
CA ASN A 123 -13.42 -9.53 -2.54
C ASN A 123 -14.95 -9.35 -2.61
N LEU A 124 -15.44 -8.35 -3.35
CA LEU A 124 -16.88 -8.04 -3.48
C LEU A 124 -17.70 -9.31 -3.77
N ALA A 125 -17.27 -10.07 -4.78
CA ALA A 125 -17.93 -11.29 -5.17
C ALA A 125 -17.94 -12.35 -4.06
N GLU A 126 -16.86 -12.49 -3.28
CA GLU A 126 -16.78 -13.46 -2.19
C GLU A 126 -17.78 -13.13 -1.07
N ARG A 127 -17.87 -11.85 -0.71
CA ARG A 127 -18.84 -11.37 0.28
C ARG A 127 -20.28 -11.57 -0.19
N LEU A 128 -20.60 -11.14 -1.41
CA LEU A 128 -21.94 -11.32 -1.96
C LEU A 128 -22.31 -12.81 -2.13
N LEU A 129 -21.36 -13.67 -2.48
CA LEU A 129 -21.57 -15.12 -2.53
C LEU A 129 -21.77 -15.72 -1.14
N HIS A 130 -21.15 -15.19 -0.10
CA HIS A 130 -21.44 -15.57 1.27
C HIS A 130 -22.89 -15.22 1.63
N ASP A 131 -23.33 -13.99 1.35
CA ASP A 131 -24.68 -13.52 1.67
C ASP A 131 -25.74 -14.29 0.86
N TRP A 132 -25.46 -14.56 -0.43
CA TRP A 132 -26.31 -15.39 -1.29
C TRP A 132 -26.47 -16.83 -0.80
N ARG A 133 -25.43 -17.40 -0.19
CA ARG A 133 -25.51 -18.76 0.39
C ARG A 133 -26.41 -18.82 1.62
N LEU A 134 -26.53 -17.71 2.34
CA LEU A 134 -27.41 -17.58 3.51
C LEU A 134 -28.85 -17.22 3.14
N ALA A 135 -29.08 -16.66 1.95
CA ALA A 135 -30.40 -16.30 1.47
C ALA A 135 -31.34 -17.51 1.27
N ASP A 136 -32.61 -17.34 1.65
CA ASP A 136 -33.65 -18.35 1.43
C ASP A 136 -34.20 -18.24 0.01
N VAL A 137 -33.56 -18.96 -0.92
CA VAL A 137 -33.86 -18.95 -2.35
C VAL A 137 -34.06 -20.37 -2.88
N ALA A 138 -34.98 -20.50 -3.85
CA ALA A 138 -35.26 -21.78 -4.48
C ALA A 138 -33.99 -22.39 -5.12
N GLN A 139 -33.83 -23.72 -5.01
CA GLN A 139 -32.62 -24.42 -5.45
C GLN A 139 -32.29 -24.19 -6.94
N GLU A 140 -33.32 -24.11 -7.78
CA GLU A 140 -33.21 -23.84 -9.23
C GLU A 140 -32.57 -22.47 -9.54
N LEU A 141 -32.68 -21.50 -8.62
CA LEU A 141 -32.17 -20.14 -8.80
C LEU A 141 -30.76 -19.96 -8.25
N ARG A 142 -30.24 -20.91 -7.48
CA ARG A 142 -28.93 -20.75 -6.81
C ARG A 142 -27.78 -20.69 -7.81
N GLU A 143 -27.72 -21.66 -8.73
CA GLU A 143 -26.67 -21.73 -9.75
C GLU A 143 -26.63 -20.49 -10.65
N PRO A 144 -27.74 -20.04 -11.28
CA PRO A 144 -27.73 -18.81 -12.08
C PRO A 144 -27.47 -17.56 -11.23
N GLY A 145 -27.92 -17.53 -9.96
CA GLY A 145 -27.64 -16.41 -9.06
C GLY A 145 -26.16 -16.28 -8.72
N THR A 146 -25.49 -17.40 -8.40
CA THR A 146 -24.03 -17.45 -8.20
C THR A 146 -23.30 -16.93 -9.44
N ALA A 147 -23.69 -17.40 -10.63
CA ALA A 147 -23.09 -16.98 -11.88
C ALA A 147 -23.24 -15.48 -12.15
N MET A 148 -24.39 -14.89 -11.79
CA MET A 148 -24.61 -13.45 -11.89
C MET A 148 -23.71 -12.68 -10.91
N ILE A 149 -23.56 -13.15 -9.67
CA ILE A 149 -22.72 -12.51 -8.65
C ILE A 149 -21.24 -12.53 -9.06
N GLU A 150 -20.78 -13.63 -9.63
CA GLU A 150 -19.41 -13.76 -10.16
C GLU A 150 -19.17 -12.85 -11.38
N SER A 151 -20.23 -12.46 -12.09
CA SER A 151 -20.18 -11.61 -13.28
C SER A 151 -20.38 -10.12 -12.98
N LEU A 152 -20.44 -9.72 -11.70
CA LEU A 152 -20.59 -8.32 -11.31
C LEU A 152 -19.29 -7.54 -11.52
N ASP A 153 -19.42 -6.26 -11.86
CA ASP A 153 -18.29 -5.34 -11.91
C ASP A 153 -17.89 -4.83 -10.51
N ALA A 154 -16.83 -4.03 -10.44
CA ALA A 154 -16.36 -3.43 -9.19
C ALA A 154 -17.34 -2.42 -8.58
N ASP A 155 -18.29 -1.90 -9.36
CA ASP A 155 -19.33 -0.97 -8.91
C ASP A 155 -20.59 -1.70 -8.43
N GLY A 156 -20.66 -3.03 -8.60
CA GLY A 156 -21.78 -3.91 -8.21
C GLY A 156 -22.89 -4.02 -9.26
N LEU A 157 -22.64 -3.64 -10.52
CA LEU A 157 -23.59 -3.74 -11.63
C LEU A 157 -23.37 -5.03 -12.45
N LEU A 158 -24.44 -5.51 -13.08
CA LEU A 158 -24.41 -6.65 -13.99
C LEU A 158 -24.32 -6.15 -15.43
N ASP A 159 -23.09 -5.97 -15.92
CA ASP A 159 -22.82 -5.53 -17.31
C ASP A 159 -22.99 -6.67 -18.34
N VAL A 160 -23.07 -7.91 -17.87
CA VAL A 160 -23.13 -9.10 -18.74
C VAL A 160 -24.57 -9.40 -19.16
N SER A 161 -24.79 -9.59 -20.46
CA SER A 161 -26.10 -9.99 -20.99
C SER A 161 -26.44 -11.45 -20.65
N PHE A 162 -27.73 -11.79 -20.63
CA PHE A 162 -28.17 -13.16 -20.40
C PHE A 162 -27.68 -14.16 -21.46
N ASP A 163 -27.45 -13.71 -22.69
CA ASP A 163 -26.84 -14.54 -23.75
C ASP A 163 -25.39 -14.86 -23.45
N ALA A 164 -24.62 -13.88 -22.97
CA ALA A 164 -23.23 -14.05 -22.60
C ALA A 164 -23.08 -14.96 -21.36
N LEU A 165 -23.94 -14.79 -20.35
CA LEU A 165 -24.02 -15.67 -19.18
C LEU A 165 -24.29 -17.13 -19.59
N ARG A 166 -25.24 -17.36 -20.49
CA ARG A 166 -25.52 -18.71 -21.02
C ARG A 166 -24.34 -19.31 -21.77
N ALA A 167 -23.66 -18.52 -22.60
CA ALA A 167 -22.51 -18.97 -23.36
C ALA A 167 -21.32 -19.32 -22.44
N ALA A 168 -21.11 -18.56 -21.37
CA ALA A 168 -20.01 -18.78 -20.43
C ALA A 168 -20.18 -20.06 -19.60
N TYR A 169 -21.38 -20.32 -19.09
CA TYR A 169 -21.65 -21.47 -18.21
C TYR A 169 -22.17 -22.71 -18.96
N GLY A 170 -22.61 -22.55 -20.22
CA GLY A 170 -22.97 -23.67 -21.10
C GLY A 170 -24.19 -24.48 -20.64
N ASN A 171 -25.06 -23.92 -19.79
CA ASN A 171 -26.20 -24.64 -19.22
C ASN A 171 -27.47 -24.45 -20.08
N PRO A 172 -27.95 -25.49 -20.79
CA PRO A 172 -29.12 -25.38 -21.67
C PRO A 172 -30.45 -25.23 -20.93
N ALA A 173 -30.49 -25.45 -19.62
CA ALA A 173 -31.70 -25.25 -18.81
C ALA A 173 -31.97 -23.77 -18.48
N TRP A 174 -30.99 -22.88 -18.70
CA TRP A 174 -31.13 -21.46 -18.43
C TRP A 174 -31.93 -20.79 -19.55
N ASN A 175 -33.23 -20.69 -19.35
CA ASN A 175 -34.10 -19.87 -20.20
C ASN A 175 -34.21 -18.43 -19.66
N ASP A 176 -34.72 -17.52 -20.49
CA ASP A 176 -34.84 -16.10 -20.12
C ASP A 176 -35.72 -15.89 -18.88
N GLU A 177 -36.75 -16.72 -18.70
CA GLU A 177 -37.66 -16.64 -17.56
C GLU A 177 -36.97 -16.97 -16.24
N LEU A 178 -36.19 -18.05 -16.21
CA LEU A 178 -35.41 -18.50 -15.07
C LEU A 178 -34.32 -17.49 -14.72
N LEU A 179 -33.62 -16.95 -15.72
CA LEU A 179 -32.62 -15.90 -15.50
C LEU A 179 -33.26 -14.61 -14.96
N ASN A 180 -34.42 -14.20 -15.46
CA ASN A 180 -35.14 -13.05 -14.89
C ASN A 180 -35.59 -13.29 -13.44
N ARG A 181 -36.03 -14.52 -13.11
CA ARG A 181 -36.40 -14.89 -11.73
C ARG A 181 -35.17 -14.91 -10.82
N ALA A 182 -34.05 -15.46 -11.30
CA ALA A 182 -32.79 -15.48 -10.56
C ALA A 182 -32.27 -14.06 -10.31
N LEU A 183 -32.27 -13.20 -11.34
CA LEU A 183 -31.87 -11.80 -11.23
C LEU A 183 -32.68 -11.06 -10.17
N ARG A 184 -34.01 -11.21 -10.18
CA ARG A 184 -34.88 -10.61 -9.16
C ARG A 184 -34.57 -11.12 -7.75
N ALA A 185 -34.32 -12.43 -7.63
CA ALA A 185 -33.96 -13.03 -6.34
C ALA A 185 -32.63 -12.47 -5.82
N VAL A 186 -31.61 -12.37 -6.68
CA VAL A 186 -30.31 -11.76 -6.37
C VAL A 186 -30.49 -10.29 -5.94
N GLN A 187 -31.21 -9.49 -6.72
CA GLN A 187 -31.47 -8.08 -6.42
C GLN A 187 -32.24 -7.85 -5.11
N SER A 188 -33.08 -8.81 -4.70
CA SER A 188 -33.85 -8.73 -3.44
C SER A 188 -33.14 -9.31 -2.22
N ALA A 189 -32.21 -10.25 -2.43
CA ALA A 189 -31.56 -10.99 -1.35
C ALA A 189 -30.22 -10.38 -0.94
N LEU A 190 -29.58 -9.62 -1.82
CA LEU A 190 -28.30 -8.98 -1.55
C LEU A 190 -28.47 -7.59 -0.95
N GLU A 191 -27.58 -7.27 -0.02
CA GLU A 191 -27.43 -5.93 0.55
C GLU A 191 -26.04 -5.39 0.22
N PRO A 192 -25.89 -4.08 -0.08
CA PRO A 192 -26.91 -3.02 -0.18
C PRO A 192 -27.85 -3.12 -1.40
N PRO A 193 -29.06 -2.49 -1.33
CA PRO A 193 -29.99 -2.46 -2.45
C PRO A 193 -29.38 -1.76 -3.68
N GLY A 194 -29.73 -2.25 -4.87
CA GLY A 194 -29.21 -1.74 -6.14
C GLY A 194 -28.00 -2.50 -6.70
N ILE A 195 -27.49 -3.49 -5.97
CA ILE A 195 -26.54 -4.49 -6.49
C ILE A 195 -27.21 -5.38 -7.53
N ALA A 196 -26.43 -5.85 -8.51
CA ALA A 196 -26.88 -6.64 -9.65
C ALA A 196 -27.93 -5.93 -10.52
N ALA A 197 -27.93 -4.59 -10.53
CA ALA A 197 -28.66 -3.81 -11.51
C ALA A 197 -27.93 -3.84 -12.87
N ARG A 198 -28.68 -3.85 -13.97
CA ARG A 198 -28.12 -3.85 -15.33
C ARG A 198 -27.64 -2.48 -15.77
N ASP A 199 -28.21 -1.43 -15.19
CA ASP A 199 -27.78 -0.06 -15.39
C ASP A 199 -27.96 0.77 -14.11
N VAL A 200 -27.35 1.97 -14.09
CA VAL A 200 -27.44 2.91 -12.97
C VAL A 200 -28.89 3.30 -12.66
N ARG A 201 -29.74 3.36 -13.70
CA ARG A 201 -31.15 3.73 -13.54
C ARG A 201 -31.92 2.65 -12.79
N GLU A 202 -31.72 1.38 -13.12
CA GLU A 202 -32.26 0.22 -12.43
C GLU A 202 -31.71 0.15 -11.00
N SER A 203 -30.42 0.45 -10.79
CA SER A 203 -29.83 0.48 -9.44
C SER A 203 -30.52 1.51 -8.55
N LEU A 204 -30.71 2.74 -9.04
CA LEU A 204 -31.43 3.79 -8.32
C LEU A 204 -32.89 3.41 -8.07
N MET A 205 -33.56 2.78 -9.04
CA MET A 205 -34.94 2.31 -8.86
C MET A 205 -35.05 1.26 -7.76
N LEU A 206 -34.14 0.28 -7.71
CA LEU A 206 -34.09 -0.74 -6.66
C LEU A 206 -33.83 -0.12 -5.28
N GLN A 207 -32.92 0.85 -5.18
CA GLN A 207 -32.65 1.58 -3.95
C GLN A 207 -33.88 2.36 -3.45
N MET A 208 -34.61 3.02 -4.37
CA MET A 208 -35.85 3.73 -4.03
C MET A 208 -36.95 2.75 -3.60
N ASP A 209 -37.10 1.62 -4.29
CA ASP A 209 -38.08 0.59 -3.96
C ASP A 209 -37.81 -0.01 -2.57
N ALA A 210 -36.55 -0.29 -2.25
CA ALA A 210 -36.13 -0.73 -0.91
C ALA A 210 -36.43 0.32 0.16
N ALA A 211 -36.06 1.59 -0.08
CA ALA A 211 -36.33 2.69 0.86
C ALA A 211 -37.83 2.91 1.12
N LEU A 212 -38.69 2.72 0.10
CA LEU A 212 -40.14 2.85 0.24
C LEU A 212 -40.80 1.63 0.91
N ALA A 213 -40.19 0.45 0.77
CA ALA A 213 -40.65 -0.81 1.35
C ALA A 213 -40.30 -0.94 2.84
N GLU A 214 -39.18 -0.35 3.29
CA GLU A 214 -38.84 -0.26 4.70
C GLU A 214 -39.92 0.52 5.46
N ARG A 215 -40.74 -0.22 6.21
CA ARG A 215 -41.90 0.32 6.90
C ARG A 215 -41.58 0.78 8.33
N ASP A 216 -40.49 0.27 8.92
CA ASP A 216 -40.28 0.30 10.38
C ASP A 216 -38.87 0.70 10.87
N GLY A 217 -37.85 0.91 10.01
CA GLY A 217 -36.44 1.07 10.47
C GLY A 217 -35.98 2.51 10.73
N ALA A 218 -36.28 3.43 9.81
CA ALA A 218 -36.08 4.86 9.98
C ALA A 218 -37.32 5.53 9.40
N MET A 219 -38.05 6.28 10.23
CA MET A 219 -39.27 6.98 9.81
C MET A 219 -38.87 8.00 8.72
N LEU A 220 -38.86 7.60 7.45
CA LEU A 220 -38.84 8.53 6.35
C LEU A 220 -39.97 9.50 6.61
N SER A 221 -39.64 10.79 6.66
CA SER A 221 -40.67 11.81 6.82
C SER A 221 -41.71 11.63 5.71
N ALA A 222 -42.97 11.97 5.97
CA ALA A 222 -44.00 11.89 4.93
C ALA A 222 -43.59 12.68 3.66
N GLU A 223 -42.80 13.74 3.85
CA GLU A 223 -42.21 14.55 2.80
C GLU A 223 -41.13 13.80 2.01
N ASP A 224 -40.17 13.15 2.69
CA ASP A 224 -39.14 12.33 2.01
C ASP A 224 -39.79 11.16 1.25
N ARG A 225 -40.82 10.53 1.81
CA ARG A 225 -41.54 9.44 1.14
C ARG A 225 -42.19 9.91 -0.16
N ALA A 226 -42.89 11.05 -0.13
CA ALA A 226 -43.48 11.65 -1.33
C ALA A 226 -42.40 12.05 -2.35
N ALA A 227 -41.26 12.56 -1.88
CA ALA A 227 -40.13 12.90 -2.75
C ALA A 227 -39.51 11.65 -3.42
N PHE A 228 -39.42 10.52 -2.71
CA PHE A 228 -38.98 9.24 -3.30
C PHE A 228 -39.96 8.70 -4.34
N GLU A 229 -41.26 8.80 -4.09
CA GLU A 229 -42.30 8.44 -5.07
C GLU A 229 -42.19 9.30 -6.34
N ASP A 230 -41.98 10.61 -6.18
CA ASP A 230 -41.76 11.53 -7.30
C ASP A 230 -40.46 11.23 -8.05
N ALA A 231 -39.36 10.99 -7.34
CA ALA A 231 -38.09 10.60 -7.90
C ALA A 231 -38.20 9.31 -8.73
N ARG A 232 -38.95 8.33 -8.22
CA ARG A 232 -39.22 7.06 -8.92
C ARG A 232 -39.94 7.27 -10.25
N VAL A 233 -40.93 8.16 -10.30
CA VAL A 233 -41.62 8.50 -11.56
C VAL A 233 -40.67 9.21 -12.52
N ILE A 234 -39.86 10.15 -12.03
CA ILE A 234 -38.90 10.91 -12.85
C ILE A 234 -37.84 9.97 -13.45
N VAL A 235 -37.22 9.12 -12.65
CA VAL A 235 -36.21 8.15 -13.10
C VAL A 235 -36.85 7.08 -13.99
N GLY A 236 -38.08 6.66 -13.68
CA GLY A 236 -38.82 5.66 -14.43
C GLY A 236 -39.32 6.11 -15.81
N ALA A 237 -39.71 7.37 -16.01
CA ALA A 237 -40.32 7.82 -17.28
C ALA A 237 -39.60 9.00 -17.94
N HIS A 238 -38.82 9.78 -17.20
CA HIS A 238 -38.25 11.06 -17.64
C HIS A 238 -36.75 11.18 -17.40
N TRP A 239 -36.04 10.05 -17.29
CA TRP A 239 -34.61 9.97 -16.99
C TRP A 239 -33.73 10.90 -17.84
N ILE A 240 -33.89 10.84 -19.16
CA ILE A 240 -33.05 11.59 -20.11
C ILE A 240 -33.29 13.11 -19.98
N ASP A 241 -34.56 13.53 -19.85
CA ASP A 241 -34.90 14.95 -19.65
C ASP A 241 -34.41 15.47 -18.30
N PHE A 242 -34.42 14.63 -17.26
CA PHE A 242 -33.91 14.97 -15.94
C PHE A 242 -32.39 15.14 -15.92
N LEU A 243 -31.64 14.20 -16.52
CA LEU A 243 -30.18 14.28 -16.61
C LEU A 243 -29.70 15.51 -17.39
N GLU A 244 -30.37 15.84 -18.49
CA GLU A 244 -30.05 17.02 -19.30
C GLU A 244 -30.59 18.35 -18.71
N ASN A 245 -31.07 18.32 -17.46
CA ASN A 245 -31.60 19.47 -16.74
C ASN A 245 -32.74 20.19 -17.49
N ARG A 246 -33.53 19.46 -18.28
CA ARG A 246 -34.71 19.97 -19.00
C ARG A 246 -35.95 19.95 -18.11
N LEU A 247 -35.85 20.55 -16.93
CA LEU A 247 -36.90 20.53 -15.90
C LEU A 247 -38.28 20.99 -16.38
N PRO A 248 -38.43 22.01 -17.25
CA PRO A 248 -39.76 22.40 -17.77
C PRO A 248 -40.47 21.29 -18.55
N ARG A 249 -39.72 20.41 -19.24
CA ARG A 249 -40.31 19.25 -19.93
C ARG A 249 -40.72 18.16 -18.95
N VAL A 250 -39.95 17.97 -17.89
CA VAL A 250 -40.28 17.04 -16.81
C VAL A 250 -41.54 17.52 -16.08
N GLU A 251 -41.64 18.81 -15.74
CA GLU A 251 -42.83 19.41 -15.12
C GLU A 251 -44.09 19.20 -15.96
N GLN A 252 -44.03 19.49 -17.26
CA GLN A 252 -45.19 19.31 -18.16
C GLN A 252 -45.59 17.84 -18.33
N ARG A 253 -44.62 16.93 -18.46
CA ARG A 253 -44.88 15.51 -18.74
C ARG A 253 -45.26 14.72 -17.48
N ALA A 254 -44.58 14.98 -16.37
CA ALA A 254 -44.84 14.34 -15.08
C ALA A 254 -46.01 14.99 -14.34
N GLN A 255 -46.48 16.17 -14.77
CA GLN A 255 -47.51 16.98 -14.09
C GLN A 255 -47.13 17.28 -12.63
N MET A 256 -45.84 17.55 -12.40
CA MET A 256 -45.27 17.83 -11.08
C MET A 256 -44.79 19.27 -11.03
N SER A 257 -45.14 20.00 -9.97
CA SER A 257 -44.60 21.34 -9.73
C SER A 257 -43.07 21.31 -9.60
N LEU A 258 -42.39 22.39 -10.01
CA LEU A 258 -40.94 22.53 -9.86
C LEU A 258 -40.43 22.24 -8.43
N ALA A 259 -41.17 22.62 -7.38
CA ALA A 259 -40.78 22.33 -5.99
C ALA A 259 -40.69 20.83 -5.68
N ARG A 260 -41.62 20.02 -6.21
CA ARG A 260 -41.61 18.55 -6.09
C ARG A 260 -40.44 17.92 -6.82
N ILE A 261 -40.11 18.43 -8.01
CA ILE A 261 -38.95 17.98 -8.78
C ILE A 261 -37.64 18.28 -8.03
N HIS A 262 -37.55 19.43 -7.36
CA HIS A 262 -36.40 19.75 -6.52
C HIS A 262 -36.30 18.82 -5.31
N ALA A 263 -37.40 18.54 -4.61
CA ALA A 263 -37.41 17.59 -3.50
C ALA A 263 -36.98 16.17 -3.96
N ALA A 264 -37.50 15.71 -5.10
CA ALA A 264 -37.11 14.45 -5.73
C ALA A 264 -35.60 14.41 -6.06
N ARG A 265 -35.04 15.52 -6.56
CA ARG A 265 -33.60 15.64 -6.81
C ARG A 265 -32.79 15.54 -5.51
N ASP A 266 -33.25 16.14 -4.42
CA ASP A 266 -32.53 16.13 -3.16
C ASP A 266 -32.47 14.73 -2.52
N VAL A 267 -33.54 13.93 -2.64
CA VAL A 267 -33.49 12.52 -2.21
C VAL A 267 -32.62 11.66 -3.12
N LEU A 268 -32.65 11.87 -4.45
CA LEU A 268 -31.77 11.15 -5.38
C LEU A 268 -30.28 11.35 -5.09
N ARG A 269 -29.89 12.54 -4.60
CA ARG A 269 -28.50 12.82 -4.19
C ARG A 269 -28.04 12.03 -2.97
N LYS A 270 -28.97 11.48 -2.18
CA LYS A 270 -28.65 10.64 -1.01
C LYS A 270 -28.34 9.20 -1.41
N LEU A 271 -28.84 8.76 -2.58
CA LEU A 271 -28.64 7.41 -3.11
C LEU A 271 -27.22 7.19 -3.66
N ARG A 272 -26.85 5.92 -3.86
CA ARG A 272 -25.52 5.51 -4.33
C ARG A 272 -25.57 5.16 -5.82
N LEU A 273 -24.56 5.61 -6.57
CA LEU A 273 -24.40 5.26 -7.98
C LEU A 273 -23.67 3.92 -8.17
N SER A 274 -22.80 3.55 -7.22
CA SER A 274 -21.95 2.36 -7.26
C SER A 274 -22.05 1.60 -5.93
N PRO A 275 -23.16 0.88 -5.67
CA PRO A 275 -23.42 0.25 -4.38
C PRO A 275 -22.39 -0.83 -4.00
N GLY A 276 -21.73 -1.47 -4.98
CA GLY A 276 -20.71 -2.50 -4.72
C GLY A 276 -19.47 -1.98 -3.99
N ARG A 277 -19.15 -0.68 -4.10
CA ARG A 277 -17.99 -0.09 -3.41
C ARG A 277 -18.18 0.07 -1.91
N ASP A 278 -19.43 0.12 -1.44
CA ASP A 278 -19.73 0.23 0.00
C ASP A 278 -19.60 -1.13 0.70
N VAL A 279 -19.57 -2.24 -0.06
CA VAL A 279 -19.43 -3.62 0.47
C VAL A 279 -17.97 -3.99 0.70
N THR A 280 -17.07 -3.46 -0.12
CA THR A 280 -15.64 -3.73 -0.01
C THR A 280 -14.96 -2.66 0.80
N ASP A 281 -14.30 -3.08 1.89
CA ASP A 281 -13.24 -2.26 2.46
C ASP A 281 -12.09 -2.23 1.45
N THR A 282 -12.04 -1.14 0.68
CA THR A 282 -10.83 -0.85 -0.09
C THR A 282 -9.78 -0.49 0.94
N ASP A 283 -8.96 -1.46 1.33
CA ASP A 283 -7.76 -1.21 2.12
C ASP A 283 -6.90 -0.21 1.34
N ALA A 284 -7.02 1.06 1.73
CA ALA A 284 -6.17 2.11 1.22
C ALA A 284 -4.76 1.72 1.63
N ARG A 285 -3.91 1.36 0.66
CA ARG A 285 -2.52 1.02 0.95
C ARG A 285 -1.91 2.21 1.71
N PRO A 286 -1.50 2.03 2.98
CA PRO A 286 -0.95 3.13 3.73
C PRO A 286 0.31 3.63 3.01
N VAL A 287 0.41 4.94 2.84
CA VAL A 287 1.64 5.56 2.33
C VAL A 287 2.67 5.40 3.42
N GLN A 288 3.69 4.57 3.18
CA GLN A 288 4.81 4.43 4.09
C GLN A 288 5.70 5.68 3.96
N PRO A 289 5.86 6.49 5.02
CA PRO A 289 6.71 7.66 4.97
C PRO A 289 8.19 7.24 4.92
N ASP A 290 9.04 8.09 4.34
CA ASP A 290 10.50 7.89 4.38
C ASP A 290 11.11 8.44 5.67
N VAL A 291 10.52 9.50 6.25
CA VAL A 291 10.97 10.15 7.49
C VAL A 291 9.77 10.49 8.37
N VAL A 292 9.92 10.26 9.68
CA VAL A 292 8.93 10.59 10.72
C VAL A 292 9.52 11.70 11.60
N ILE A 293 8.73 12.74 11.85
CA ILE A 293 9.09 13.85 12.73
C ILE A 293 8.16 13.82 13.93
N GLU A 294 8.72 13.66 15.13
CA GLU A 294 8.00 13.69 16.38
C GLU A 294 8.39 14.92 17.19
N TYR A 295 7.41 15.53 17.87
CA TYR A 295 7.67 16.63 18.79
C TYR A 295 7.79 16.07 20.22
N ASP A 296 8.98 16.24 20.80
CA ASP A 296 9.28 15.88 22.17
C ASP A 296 8.91 17.06 23.08
N ALA A 297 7.77 16.94 23.77
CA ALA A 297 7.22 17.99 24.63
C ALA A 297 8.03 18.21 25.92
N ASP A 298 8.75 17.19 26.40
CA ASP A 298 9.55 17.28 27.63
C ASP A 298 10.86 18.04 27.39
N ARG A 299 11.40 17.93 26.17
CA ARG A 299 12.66 18.58 25.76
C ARG A 299 12.46 19.76 24.81
N ASP A 300 11.21 20.13 24.54
CA ASP A 300 10.79 21.21 23.64
C ASP A 300 11.56 21.21 22.30
N ARG A 301 11.59 20.05 21.62
CA ARG A 301 12.36 19.87 20.38
C ARG A 301 11.69 18.92 19.40
N TYR A 302 11.95 19.11 18.11
CA TYR A 302 11.59 18.14 17.09
C TYR A 302 12.69 17.08 16.95
N VAL A 303 12.29 15.82 16.87
CA VAL A 303 13.17 14.67 16.63
C VAL A 303 12.75 14.05 15.31
N ALA A 304 13.65 14.11 14.31
CA ALA A 304 13.47 13.42 13.04
C ALA A 304 14.10 12.03 13.13
N ALA A 305 13.38 11.01 12.69
CA ALA A 305 13.85 9.64 12.55
C ALA A 305 13.50 9.14 11.14
N LEU A 306 14.40 8.38 10.53
CA LEU A 306 14.09 7.71 9.27
C LEU A 306 13.08 6.61 9.54
N ALA A 307 12.05 6.54 8.71
CA ALA A 307 11.20 5.37 8.64
C ALA A 307 11.89 4.35 7.73
N ASP A 308 13.00 3.79 8.21
CA ASP A 308 13.75 2.73 7.51
C ASP A 308 12.94 1.43 7.39
N GLY A 309 11.72 1.39 7.92
CA GLY A 309 10.81 0.25 7.84
C GLY A 309 11.47 -1.03 8.40
N ASN A 310 11.15 -2.16 7.79
CA ASN A 310 11.79 -3.46 8.06
C ASN A 310 13.04 -3.68 7.20
N LEU A 311 13.84 -2.63 6.91
CA LEU A 311 15.11 -2.87 6.21
C LEU A 311 16.03 -3.73 7.08
N PRO A 312 16.49 -4.90 6.59
CA PRO A 312 17.40 -5.74 7.34
C PRO A 312 18.74 -5.03 7.52
N VAL A 313 19.35 -5.16 8.69
CA VAL A 313 20.74 -4.75 8.89
C VAL A 313 21.62 -5.68 8.08
N LEU A 314 22.39 -5.15 7.14
CA LEU A 314 23.24 -5.92 6.24
C LEU A 314 24.67 -5.98 6.74
N ARG A 315 25.35 -7.10 6.50
CA ARG A 315 26.78 -7.26 6.71
C ARG A 315 27.41 -8.06 5.58
N VAL A 316 28.73 -7.89 5.42
CA VAL A 316 29.52 -8.79 4.59
C VAL A 316 29.83 -10.05 5.40
N SER A 317 29.69 -11.21 4.77
CA SER A 317 30.02 -12.50 5.39
C SER A 317 31.52 -12.59 5.71
N PRO A 318 31.90 -12.83 6.98
CA PRO A 318 33.31 -12.97 7.38
C PRO A 318 34.03 -14.12 6.66
N VAL A 319 33.30 -15.19 6.33
CA VAL A 319 33.85 -16.38 5.65
C VAL A 319 34.33 -16.02 4.24
N TYR A 320 33.49 -15.30 3.49
CA TYR A 320 33.84 -14.86 2.13
C TYR A 320 34.90 -13.75 2.13
N GLU A 321 34.93 -12.91 3.16
CA GLU A 321 35.98 -11.91 3.33
C GLU A 321 37.37 -12.54 3.54
N LEU A 322 37.44 -13.62 4.33
CA LEU A 322 38.68 -14.39 4.53
C LEU A 322 39.08 -15.16 3.26
N MET A 323 38.12 -15.78 2.57
CA MET A 323 38.38 -16.47 1.29
C MET A 323 38.89 -15.54 0.19
N ALA A 324 38.44 -14.28 0.17
CA ALA A 324 38.97 -13.28 -0.77
C ALA A 324 40.45 -12.93 -0.51
N LYS A 325 40.91 -13.06 0.73
CA LYS A 325 42.28 -12.73 1.17
C LYS A 325 43.19 -13.96 1.17
N ASP A 326 42.64 -15.18 1.15
CA ASP A 326 43.41 -16.42 1.20
C ASP A 326 44.08 -16.75 -0.14
N SER A 327 45.41 -16.85 -0.12
CA SER A 327 46.24 -17.23 -1.26
C SER A 327 46.14 -18.71 -1.66
N ALA A 328 45.59 -19.57 -0.81
CA ALA A 328 45.42 -21.01 -1.05
C ALA A 328 44.20 -21.34 -1.94
N VAL A 329 43.27 -20.40 -2.10
CA VAL A 329 42.07 -20.55 -2.95
C VAL A 329 42.44 -20.34 -4.42
N GLU A 330 41.78 -21.07 -5.33
CA GLU A 330 41.95 -20.93 -6.77
C GLU A 330 41.74 -19.47 -7.24
N ALA A 331 42.55 -19.00 -8.19
CA ALA A 331 42.59 -17.60 -8.59
C ALA A 331 41.25 -17.09 -9.14
N GLU A 332 40.54 -17.93 -9.91
CA GLU A 332 39.23 -17.62 -10.48
C GLU A 332 38.15 -17.49 -9.38
N THR A 333 38.15 -18.41 -8.41
CA THR A 333 37.26 -18.34 -7.24
C THR A 333 37.54 -17.11 -6.39
N ARG A 334 38.80 -16.75 -6.19
CA ARG A 334 39.19 -15.56 -5.42
C ARG A 334 38.75 -14.25 -6.09
N GLU A 335 38.85 -14.17 -7.41
CA GLU A 335 38.38 -13.02 -8.18
C GLU A 335 36.85 -12.89 -8.11
N PHE A 336 36.13 -14.01 -8.22
CA PHE A 336 34.67 -14.06 -8.05
C PHE A 336 34.23 -13.58 -6.66
N VAL A 337 34.78 -14.18 -5.59
CA VAL A 337 34.46 -13.82 -4.21
C VAL A 337 34.86 -12.36 -3.92
N GLY A 338 36.04 -11.93 -4.39
CA GLY A 338 36.50 -10.55 -4.21
C GLY A 338 35.63 -9.51 -4.93
N THR A 339 35.00 -9.88 -6.04
CA THR A 339 34.04 -9.00 -6.75
C THR A 339 32.72 -8.89 -5.98
N ASN A 340 32.22 -10.01 -5.45
CA ASN A 340 31.01 -10.07 -4.63
C ASN A 340 31.15 -9.32 -3.29
N VAL A 341 32.31 -9.48 -2.61
CA VAL A 341 32.63 -8.72 -1.39
C VAL A 341 32.63 -7.22 -1.66
N LYS A 342 33.31 -6.76 -2.71
CA LYS A 342 33.33 -5.33 -3.08
C LYS A 342 31.95 -4.79 -3.45
N ALA A 343 31.10 -5.62 -4.08
CA ALA A 343 29.73 -5.24 -4.41
C ALA A 343 28.86 -5.11 -3.14
N ALA A 344 29.04 -6.02 -2.17
CA ALA A 344 28.35 -5.98 -0.88
C ALA A 344 28.77 -4.75 -0.05
N GLU A 345 30.08 -4.51 0.08
CA GLU A 345 30.61 -3.33 0.77
C GLU A 345 30.06 -2.03 0.18
N TRP A 346 30.03 -1.95 -1.15
CA TRP A 346 29.53 -0.77 -1.85
C TRP A 346 28.02 -0.54 -1.63
N LEU A 347 27.21 -1.60 -1.64
CA LEU A 347 25.77 -1.50 -1.38
C LEU A 347 25.51 -1.00 0.05
N ILE A 348 26.25 -1.53 1.03
CA ILE A 348 26.17 -1.10 2.43
C ILE A 348 26.56 0.37 2.58
N GLU A 349 27.65 0.79 1.93
CA GLU A 349 28.09 2.20 1.93
C GLU A 349 27.04 3.13 1.31
N ALA A 350 26.42 2.72 0.20
CA ALA A 350 25.37 3.49 -0.45
C ALA A 350 24.12 3.66 0.44
N LEU A 351 23.73 2.62 1.19
CA LEU A 351 22.62 2.67 2.15
C LEU A 351 22.92 3.60 3.34
N HIS A 352 24.15 3.55 3.89
CA HIS A 352 24.57 4.50 4.93
C HIS A 352 24.61 5.95 4.41
N HIS A 353 25.06 6.15 3.17
CA HIS A 353 25.07 7.48 2.55
C HIS A 353 23.65 8.02 2.33
N ARG A 354 22.69 7.16 1.93
CA ARG A 354 21.26 7.52 1.83
C ARG A 354 20.73 7.96 3.20
N SER A 355 20.92 7.15 4.22
CA SER A 355 20.40 7.41 5.58
C SER A 355 20.93 8.72 6.14
N SER A 356 22.25 8.93 6.07
CA SER A 356 22.89 10.17 6.54
C SER A 356 22.49 11.40 5.73
N THR A 357 22.29 11.27 4.41
CA THR A 357 21.89 12.40 3.57
C THR A 357 20.43 12.76 3.80
N LEU A 358 19.53 11.79 3.94
CA LEU A 358 18.12 12.04 4.25
C LEU A 358 17.96 12.74 5.61
N LEU A 359 18.64 12.25 6.65
CA LEU A 359 18.64 12.90 7.98
C LEU A 359 19.25 14.30 8.01
N ARG A 360 20.15 14.63 7.07
CA ARG A 360 20.77 15.96 6.99
C ARG A 360 19.91 16.96 6.23
N VAL A 361 19.09 16.48 5.30
CA VAL A 361 18.22 17.33 4.47
C VAL A 361 16.93 17.69 5.20
N VAL A 362 16.41 16.74 5.99
CA VAL A 362 15.33 16.97 6.95
C VAL A 362 15.84 17.78 8.12
#